data_AF-A0A975H263-F1
#
_entry.id   AF-A0A975H263-F1
#
_cell.length_a   1.000
_cell.length_b   1.000
_cell.length_c   1.000
_cell.angle_alpha   90.00
_cell.angle_beta   90.00
_cell.angle_gamma   90.00
#
_symmetry.space_group_name_H-M   'P 1'
#
loop_
_entity.id
_entity.type
_entity.pdbx_description
1 polymer ?
#
loop_
_entity_poly.entity_id
_entity_poly.type
_entity_poly.pdbx_seq_one_letter_code
_entity_poly.pdbx_strand_id
1 'polypeptide(L)'
;MAAMLNFWRHQRARTLRWDGECWFVGAPVEAVEMGGEGAQVLLRLDAQRWMLLWFQPASGARGCWLWAQARNDPARWHLLRCALYSPLTSASAGSTPAAETERA
;
A
#
# COMPACT_ATOMS: atom_id res chain seq x y z
N MET A 1 1.70 16.87 -20.07
CA MET A 1 1.38 15.47 -20.45
C MET A 1 2.55 14.48 -20.27
N ALA A 2 3.81 14.91 -20.45
CA ALA A 2 4.99 14.04 -20.33
C ALA A 2 5.22 13.43 -18.92
N ALA A 3 4.93 14.17 -17.85
CA ALA A 3 5.15 13.69 -16.48
C ALA A 3 4.31 12.44 -16.12
N MET A 4 3.07 12.37 -16.60
CA MET A 4 2.18 11.23 -16.35
C MET A 4 2.69 9.97 -17.08
N LEU A 5 3.15 10.11 -18.33
CA LEU A 5 3.76 9.00 -19.07
C LEU A 5 5.06 8.54 -18.41
N ASN A 6 5.88 9.46 -17.91
CA ASN A 6 7.14 9.11 -17.26
C ASN A 6 6.92 8.38 -15.92
N PHE A 7 5.91 8.80 -15.16
CA PHE A 7 5.46 8.08 -13.96
C PHE A 7 5.08 6.63 -14.28
N TRP A 8 4.24 6.42 -15.30
CA TRP A 8 3.82 5.07 -15.70
C TRP A 8 4.98 4.23 -16.26
N ARG A 9 5.90 4.82 -17.01
CA ARG A 9 7.09 4.13 -17.54
C ARG A 9 8.12 3.80 -16.47
N HIS A 10 8.12 4.51 -15.35
CA HIS A 10 8.99 4.23 -14.21
C HIS A 10 8.35 3.31 -13.16
N GLN A 11 7.11 2.85 -13.40
CA GLN A 11 6.51 1.78 -12.61
C GLN A 11 7.26 0.46 -12.91
N ARG A 12 8.11 0.05 -11.97
CA ARG A 12 8.78 -1.26 -12.00
C ARG A 12 7.88 -2.29 -11.35
N ALA A 13 7.88 -3.52 -11.86
CA ALA A 13 7.21 -4.63 -11.20
C ALA A 13 7.80 -4.80 -9.79
N ARG A 14 6.93 -4.75 -8.78
CA ARG A 14 7.28 -4.95 -7.37
C ARG A 14 6.33 -5.96 -6.76
N THR A 15 6.84 -6.70 -5.79
CA THR A 15 6.07 -7.65 -5.01
C THR A 15 5.79 -7.03 -3.66
N LEU A 16 4.51 -6.86 -3.35
CA LEU A 16 4.05 -6.46 -2.02
C LEU A 16 3.73 -7.72 -1.24
N ARG A 17 4.38 -7.91 -0.09
CA ARG A 17 4.21 -9.06 0.80
C ARG A 17 3.77 -8.58 2.18
N TRP A 18 2.85 -9.33 2.76
CA TRP A 18 2.39 -9.18 4.14
C TRP A 18 2.82 -10.41 4.93
N ASP A 19 3.48 -10.19 6.08
CA ASP A 19 4.00 -11.28 6.91
C ASP A 19 3.08 -11.64 8.09
N GLY A 20 1.94 -10.96 8.22
CA GLY A 20 1.03 -11.08 9.37
C GLY A 20 1.11 -9.89 10.32
N GLU A 21 2.25 -9.22 10.39
CA GLU A 21 2.48 -8.04 11.22
C GLU A 21 3.10 -6.86 10.45
N CYS A 22 3.96 -7.13 9.47
CA CYS A 22 4.73 -6.12 8.75
C CYS A 22 4.54 -6.21 7.23
N TRP A 23 4.63 -5.05 6.57
CA TRP A 23 4.64 -4.93 5.11
C TRP A 23 6.06 -4.93 4.54
N PHE A 24 6.23 -5.63 3.43
CA PHE A 24 7.48 -5.71 2.69
C PHE A 24 7.24 -5.46 1.20
N VAL A 25 8.13 -4.69 0.58
CA VAL A 25 8.12 -4.36 -0.84
C VAL A 25 9.47 -4.67 -1.44
N GLY A 26 9.52 -5.66 -2.32
CA GLY A 26 10.73 -6.05 -3.06
C GLY A 26 10.54 -5.92 -4.57
N ALA A 27 11.65 -5.94 -5.32
CA ALA A 27 11.57 -6.30 -6.72
C ALA A 27 11.58 -7.84 -6.83
N PRO A 28 10.85 -8.45 -7.78
CA PRO A 28 10.73 -9.91 -7.86
C PRO A 28 12.07 -10.66 -8.08
N VAL A 29 13.13 -9.95 -8.47
CA VAL A 29 14.46 -10.52 -8.75
C VAL A 29 15.52 -10.03 -7.75
N GLU A 30 15.24 -9.01 -6.95
CA GLU A 30 16.21 -8.47 -5.99
C GLU A 30 15.96 -9.05 -4.60
N ALA A 31 17.03 -9.47 -3.91
CA ALA A 31 16.96 -9.97 -2.54
C ALA A 31 16.69 -8.87 -1.49
N VAL A 32 16.71 -7.60 -1.90
CA VAL A 32 16.51 -6.46 -1.01
C VAL A 32 15.03 -6.10 -0.97
N GLU A 33 14.36 -6.44 0.12
CA GLU A 33 13.01 -5.96 0.44
C GLU A 33 13.10 -4.69 1.29
N MET A 34 12.32 -3.68 0.94
CA MET A 34 12.06 -2.51 1.79
C MET A 34 10.85 -2.82 2.68
N GLY A 35 10.99 -2.73 4.00
CA GLY A 35 9.91 -3.09 4.92
C GLY A 35 10.40 -3.34 6.33
N GLY A 36 9.58 -4.04 7.10
CA GLY A 36 9.86 -4.40 8.48
C GLY A 36 8.96 -3.69 9.48
N GLU A 37 9.37 -3.73 10.75
CA GLU A 37 8.63 -3.18 11.88
C GLU A 37 8.33 -1.69 11.67
N GLY A 38 7.04 -1.33 11.69
CA GLY A 38 6.57 0.04 11.46
C GLY A 38 6.34 0.42 9.99
N ALA A 39 6.57 -0.49 9.03
CA ALA A 39 6.21 -0.24 7.63
C ALA A 39 4.69 -0.27 7.45
N GLN A 40 4.16 0.70 6.72
CA GLN A 40 2.71 0.88 6.54
C GLN A 40 2.35 0.92 5.05
N VAL A 41 1.16 0.41 4.73
CA VAL A 41 0.57 0.54 3.39
C VAL A 41 -0.75 1.27 3.51
N LEU A 42 -0.83 2.42 2.86
CA LEU A 42 -2.03 3.25 2.81
C LEU A 42 -2.76 3.01 1.50
N LEU A 43 -3.99 2.52 1.58
CA LEU A 43 -4.90 2.43 0.44
C LEU A 43 -5.46 3.82 0.11
N ARG A 44 -5.14 4.34 -1.08
CA ARG A 44 -5.60 5.67 -1.52
C ARG A 44 -6.75 5.60 -2.52
N LEU A 45 -6.83 4.52 -3.28
CA LEU A 45 -7.93 4.25 -4.20
C LEU A 45 -8.17 2.75 -4.28
N ASP A 46 -9.42 2.33 -4.09
CA ASP A 46 -9.88 0.97 -4.42
C ASP A 46 -10.90 1.07 -5.56
N ALA A 47 -10.54 0.53 -6.73
CA ALA A 47 -11.38 0.42 -7.90
C ALA A 47 -11.84 -1.03 -8.16
N GLN A 48 -11.86 -1.89 -7.12
CA GLN A 48 -12.16 -3.32 -7.10
C GLN A 48 -11.16 -4.21 -7.86
N ARG A 49 -10.80 -3.83 -9.09
CA ARG A 49 -9.86 -4.54 -9.97
C ARG A 49 -8.45 -3.94 -9.96
N TRP A 50 -8.34 -2.71 -9.49
CA TRP A 50 -7.08 -1.99 -9.35
C TRP A 50 -7.07 -1.24 -8.02
N MET A 51 -5.89 -1.12 -7.42
CA MET A 51 -5.69 -0.33 -6.22
C MET A 51 -4.47 0.55 -6.34
N LEU A 52 -4.62 1.79 -5.87
CA LEU A 52 -3.48 2.68 -5.68
C LEU A 52 -3.10 2.66 -4.21
N LEU A 53 -1.88 2.19 -3.96
CA LEU A 53 -1.33 2.03 -2.62
C LEU A 53 -0.14 2.98 -2.45
N TRP A 54 0.01 3.52 -1.26
CA TRP A 54 1.20 4.26 -0.84
C TRP A 54 1.91 3.44 0.23
N PHE A 55 3.08 2.92 -0.10
CA PHE A 55 3.94 2.21 0.85
C PHE A 55 4.85 3.21 1.55
N GLN A 56 4.82 3.21 2.88
CA GLN A 56 5.67 4.01 3.74
C GLN A 56 6.58 3.06 4.54
N PRO A 57 7.88 3.01 4.25
CA PRO A 57 8.82 2.26 5.06
C PRO A 57 9.02 2.92 6.43
N ALA A 58 9.37 2.13 7.44
CA ALA A 58 9.63 2.61 8.80
C ALA A 58 10.91 3.46 8.91
N SER A 59 11.94 3.12 8.13
CA SER A 59 13.31 3.57 8.34
C SER A 59 13.67 4.83 7.54
N GLY A 60 12.90 5.91 7.65
CA GLY A 60 13.22 7.22 7.03
C GLY A 60 13.40 7.22 5.50
N ALA A 61 13.25 6.07 4.86
CA ALA A 61 13.35 5.89 3.43
C ALA A 61 12.13 6.51 2.75
N ARG A 62 12.30 6.93 1.51
CA ARG A 62 11.20 7.54 0.77
C ARG A 62 10.13 6.49 0.51
N GLY A 63 8.89 6.83 0.89
CA GLY A 63 7.71 6.06 0.50
C GLY A 63 7.58 5.95 -1.02
N CYS A 64 6.85 4.95 -1.47
CA CYS A 64 6.64 4.71 -2.89
C CYS A 64 5.18 4.44 -3.23
N TRP A 65 4.78 4.90 -4.41
CA TRP A 65 3.49 4.56 -4.99
C TRP A 65 3.56 3.17 -5.61
N LEU A 66 2.56 2.36 -5.30
CA LEU A 66 2.36 1.03 -5.86
C LEU A 66 1.01 0.96 -6.55
N TRP A 67 1.03 0.37 -7.74
CA TRP A 67 -0.17 0.08 -8.51
C TRP A 67 -0.41 -1.43 -8.50
N ALA A 68 -1.45 -1.85 -7.78
CA ALA A 68 -1.83 -3.25 -7.68
C ALA A 68 -2.98 -3.57 -8.65
N GLN A 69 -2.91 -4.71 -9.32
CA GLN A 69 -3.93 -5.14 -10.30
C GLN A 69 -4.35 -6.58 -10.03
N ALA A 70 -5.66 -6.82 -9.97
CA ALA A 70 -6.23 -8.14 -9.73
C ALA A 70 -5.79 -9.20 -10.77
N ARG A 71 -5.47 -8.77 -12.00
CA ARG A 71 -5.04 -9.68 -13.07
C ARG A 71 -3.66 -10.32 -12.85
N ASN A 72 -2.80 -9.70 -12.04
CA ASN A 72 -1.42 -10.18 -11.86
C ASN A 72 -1.39 -11.39 -10.91
N ASP A 73 -2.26 -11.41 -9.91
CA ASP A 73 -2.44 -12.54 -9.00
C ASP A 73 -3.90 -12.57 -8.48
N PRO A 74 -4.83 -13.13 -9.26
CA PRO A 74 -6.25 -13.12 -8.92
C PRO A 74 -6.56 -13.99 -7.69
N ALA A 75 -5.77 -15.05 -7.46
CA ALA A 75 -5.95 -15.94 -6.33
C ALA A 75 -5.62 -15.25 -4.99
N ARG A 76 -4.57 -14.42 -4.96
CA ARG A 76 -4.16 -13.68 -3.76
C ARG A 76 -4.78 -12.29 -3.65
N TRP A 77 -5.53 -11.84 -4.66
CA TRP A 77 -6.17 -10.51 -4.67
C TRP A 77 -7.09 -10.29 -3.47
N HIS A 78 -7.93 -11.28 -3.13
CA HIS A 78 -8.83 -11.17 -1.98
C HIS A 78 -8.04 -11.10 -0.65
N LEU A 79 -6.99 -11.91 -0.50
CA LEU A 79 -6.12 -11.90 0.68
C LEU A 79 -5.42 -10.56 0.87
N LEU A 80 -4.95 -9.95 -0.22
CA LEU A 80 -4.38 -8.60 -0.19
C LEU A 80 -5.38 -7.58 0.35
N ARG A 81 -6.63 -7.63 -0.11
CA ARG A 81 -7.69 -6.73 0.39
C ARG A 81 -7.94 -6.93 1.87
N CYS A 82 -8.05 -8.18 2.32
CA CYS A 82 -8.24 -8.49 3.74
C CYS A 82 -7.07 -7.95 4.57
N ALA A 83 -5.83 -8.08 4.11
CA ALA A 83 -4.66 -7.52 4.79
C ALA A 83 -4.70 -5.98 4.83
N LEU A 84 -5.08 -5.31 3.73
CA LEU A 84 -5.17 -3.85 3.66
C LEU A 84 -6.28 -3.26 4.56
N TYR A 85 -7.43 -3.92 4.64
CA TYR A 85 -8.55 -3.50 5.48
C TYR A 85 -8.44 -3.95 6.94
N SER A 86 -7.40 -4.73 7.29
CA SER A 86 -7.16 -5.14 8.66
C SER A 86 -6.76 -3.94 9.53
N PRO A 87 -7.34 -3.78 10.74
CA PRO A 87 -7.08 -2.63 11.61
C PRO A 87 -5.61 -2.50 12.05
N LEU A 88 -4.85 -3.61 12.07
CA LEU A 88 -3.41 -3.60 12.35
C LEU A 88 -2.58 -2.90 11.26
N THR A 89 -3.05 -2.92 10.01
CA THR A 89 -2.41 -2.24 8.88
C THR A 89 -2.84 -0.76 8.77
N SER A 90 -4.04 -0.45 9.23
CA SER A 90 -4.72 0.83 8.98
C SER A 90 -4.44 1.92 10.02
N ALA A 91 -3.42 1.78 10.88
CA ALA A 91 -3.13 2.70 11.99
C ALA A 91 -2.78 4.15 11.58
N SER A 92 -2.98 4.55 10.32
CA SER A 92 -2.99 5.95 9.89
C SER A 92 -4.14 6.33 8.93
N ALA A 93 -5.06 5.40 8.61
CA ALA A 93 -6.25 5.71 7.81
C ALA A 93 -7.38 6.24 8.71
N GLY A 94 -7.19 7.44 9.27
CA GLY A 94 -8.29 8.18 9.89
C GLY A 94 -7.94 8.91 11.18
N SER A 95 -7.05 9.90 11.13
CA SER A 95 -7.34 11.13 11.89
C SER A 95 -8.52 11.81 11.21
N THR A 96 -9.71 11.26 11.40
CA THR A 96 -10.94 12.03 11.33
C THR A 96 -10.77 13.10 12.42
N PRO A 97 -10.77 14.41 12.13
CA PRO A 97 -10.96 15.37 13.22
C PRO A 97 -12.28 14.98 13.87
N ALA A 98 -12.20 14.61 15.14
CA ALA A 98 -13.36 14.38 15.97
C ALA A 98 -14.26 15.62 15.81
N ALA A 99 -15.37 15.45 15.10
CA ALA A 99 -16.52 16.31 15.23
C ALA A 99 -17.16 15.97 16.60
N GLU A 100 -16.42 16.30 17.65
CA GLU A 100 -16.94 16.72 18.95
C GLU A 100 -17.51 18.12 18.64
N THR A 101 -18.78 18.46 18.77
CA THR A 101 -19.81 17.97 19.69
C THR A 101 -21.15 18.46 19.13
N GLU A 102 -22.11 17.56 18.91
CA GLU A 102 -23.51 17.92 19.04
C GLU A 102 -23.90 17.55 20.47
N ARG A 103 -24.27 18.54 21.31
CA ARG A 103 -25.32 18.42 22.33
C ARG A 103 -25.53 19.72 23.13
N ALA A 104 -26.83 20.01 23.27
CA ALA A 104 -27.53 20.92 24.19
C ALA A 104 -27.79 22.34 23.69
#